data_AF-A0A024UAD3-F1
#
_entry.id   AF-A0A024UAD3-F1
#
_cell.length_a   1.000
_cell.length_b   1.000
_cell.length_c   1.000
_cell.angle_alpha   90.00
_cell.angle_beta   90.00
_cell.angle_gamma   90.00
#
_symmetry.space_group_name_H-M   'P 1'
#
loop_
_entity.id
_entity.type
_entity.pdbx_description
1 polymer ?
#
loop_
_entity_poly.entity_id
_entity_poly.type
_entity_poly.pdbx_seq_one_letter_code
_entity_poly.pdbx_strand_id
1 'polypeptide(L)'
;MDSLWTDGTTPAPAVERGIMKGGIAVVEKADSPSVRKSMKRKAADSQNEDHTMWKYFRGLVPRVFRPIVHATTSAGCLDPMWVCHDVVEDAHEDEDAVVSIPRPLSRIRNIPSHVRGEPIQIGFGGCGGFYNYLLGVASIVQERFDLTDAVFSGASAGCFPALVLAMNKNVNDFFHGANLTLIRDADKKTFMGWRDWIPLTKQHTLAQLEPDTYLKLDKKFYCSITRVPSLENELVTSWRDNEDMVDCMLTSGHVPLYHPDYLRTFRGNKYIDGSMSNNDPMPLGNVAPSHVFHFWKWRKILPHWILVSTNANWANQQFEWGRADALAHLHEIETILHYKDDDDEP
;
A
#
# COMPACT_ATOMS: atom_id res chain seq x y z
N MET A 1 71.55 -3.36 16.45
CA MET A 1 71.28 -4.13 15.24
C MET A 1 69.89 -3.73 14.76
N ASP A 2 69.61 -2.45 14.55
CA ASP A 2 70.08 -1.48 13.52
C ASP A 2 68.84 -1.22 12.65
N SER A 3 68.05 -0.16 12.88
CA SER A 3 68.23 1.26 12.49
C SER A 3 68.16 1.50 10.98
N LEU A 4 67.82 2.75 10.60
CA LEU A 4 67.85 3.43 9.28
C LEU A 4 66.43 3.60 8.66
N TRP A 5 65.76 4.77 8.50
CA TRP A 5 65.97 6.24 8.68
C TRP A 5 64.55 6.90 8.72
N THR A 6 64.12 7.68 9.73
CA THR A 6 64.19 9.18 9.95
C THR A 6 63.57 10.03 8.80
N ASP A 7 62.47 10.76 9.02
CA ASP A 7 62.29 12.11 9.63
C ASP A 7 62.50 13.29 8.67
N GLY A 8 61.61 14.30 8.76
CA GLY A 8 61.76 15.57 8.03
C GLY A 8 60.54 16.51 8.02
N THR A 9 60.33 17.19 9.14
CA THR A 9 59.35 18.26 9.48
C THR A 9 59.46 19.59 8.69
N THR A 10 58.28 20.20 8.38
CA THR A 10 57.78 21.62 8.46
C THR A 10 58.74 22.85 8.52
N PRO A 11 58.30 24.15 8.40
CA PRO A 11 57.05 24.81 7.94
C PRO A 11 57.24 26.10 7.04
N ALA A 12 56.14 26.88 6.87
CA ALA A 12 55.87 28.09 6.06
C ALA A 12 56.81 29.32 6.14
N PRO A 13 56.56 30.36 5.31
CA PRO A 13 56.13 31.65 5.87
C PRO A 13 54.99 32.38 5.09
N ALA A 14 54.49 33.47 5.69
CA ALA A 14 53.31 34.29 5.36
C ALA A 14 53.63 35.60 4.59
N VAL A 15 52.61 36.48 4.45
CA VAL A 15 52.62 37.95 4.15
C VAL A 15 52.38 38.29 2.64
N GLU A 16 51.52 39.21 2.13
CA GLU A 16 50.60 40.25 2.64
C GLU A 16 49.57 40.74 1.57
N ARG A 17 48.44 41.29 2.07
CA ARG A 17 47.55 42.42 1.66
C ARG A 17 47.54 43.02 0.24
N GLY A 18 46.32 43.36 -0.23
CA GLY A 18 46.05 44.47 -1.17
C GLY A 18 44.55 44.73 -1.43
N ILE A 19 44.04 45.88 -0.98
CA ILE A 19 42.67 46.42 -1.15
C ILE A 19 42.68 47.55 -2.20
N MET A 20 41.64 47.70 -3.05
CA MET A 20 40.99 48.96 -3.56
C MET A 20 39.93 48.58 -4.63
N LYS A 21 38.62 48.92 -4.57
CA LYS A 21 37.81 50.18 -4.54
C LYS A 21 37.58 50.88 -5.90
N GLY A 22 36.29 51.12 -6.21
CA GLY A 22 35.74 52.16 -7.12
C GLY A 22 35.29 51.67 -8.51
N GLY A 23 34.16 52.03 -9.13
CA GLY A 23 33.13 53.06 -8.87
C GLY A 23 32.64 53.69 -10.19
N ILE A 24 31.41 53.36 -10.61
CA ILE A 24 30.31 54.14 -11.27
C ILE A 24 30.59 55.24 -12.33
N ALA A 25 29.83 55.20 -13.45
CA ALA A 25 29.02 56.27 -14.12
C ALA A 25 29.04 56.15 -15.66
N VAL A 26 27.95 55.77 -16.35
CA VAL A 26 26.80 56.55 -16.88
C VAL A 26 27.17 57.66 -17.87
N VAL A 27 26.74 57.52 -19.13
CA VAL A 27 26.44 58.62 -20.07
C VAL A 27 25.21 58.25 -20.94
N GLU A 28 24.17 59.07 -20.86
CA GLU A 28 23.01 59.12 -21.77
C GLU A 28 23.28 60.02 -23.00
N LYS A 29 22.65 59.70 -24.14
CA LYS A 29 22.09 60.71 -25.08
C LYS A 29 21.10 60.08 -26.09
N ALA A 30 19.94 60.73 -26.24
CA ALA A 30 18.88 60.56 -27.25
C ALA A 30 19.34 61.07 -28.66
N ASP A 31 18.71 60.88 -29.84
CA ASP A 31 17.35 60.55 -30.30
C ASP A 31 17.39 60.05 -31.79
N SER A 32 16.48 59.12 -32.15
CA SER A 32 15.80 58.73 -33.45
C SER A 32 16.37 58.99 -34.88
N PRO A 33 15.76 58.47 -35.98
CA PRO A 33 15.18 57.15 -36.28
C PRO A 33 15.65 56.55 -37.63
N SER A 34 15.76 55.22 -37.78
CA SER A 34 15.64 54.60 -39.12
C SER A 34 15.26 53.12 -39.07
N VAL A 35 14.20 52.80 -39.79
CA VAL A 35 13.65 51.46 -40.04
C VAL A 35 14.52 50.73 -41.07
N ARG A 36 15.05 49.53 -40.74
CA ARG A 36 14.99 48.30 -41.58
C ARG A 36 15.82 47.12 -41.05
N LYS A 37 15.10 46.01 -40.88
CA LYS A 37 15.46 44.60 -41.17
C LYS A 37 16.53 43.86 -40.34
N SER A 38 16.01 42.89 -39.57
CA SER A 38 16.33 41.46 -39.64
C SER A 38 17.79 41.01 -39.44
N MET A 39 18.11 40.53 -38.24
CA MET A 39 18.88 39.29 -37.97
C MET A 39 18.96 39.09 -36.45
N LYS A 40 18.20 38.12 -35.90
CA LYS A 40 18.39 37.64 -34.52
C LYS A 40 18.99 36.23 -34.56
N ARG A 41 20.03 36.07 -33.75
CA ARG A 41 20.89 34.91 -33.56
C ARG A 41 20.09 33.71 -33.05
N LYS A 42 20.37 32.53 -33.60
CA LYS A 42 19.99 31.22 -33.09
C LYS A 42 20.76 30.95 -31.79
N ALA A 43 20.04 30.78 -30.68
CA ALA A 43 20.50 30.00 -29.54
C ALA A 43 19.77 28.66 -29.60
N ALA A 44 20.55 27.60 -29.85
CA ALA A 44 20.24 26.20 -29.54
C ALA A 44 20.28 26.02 -28.01
N ASP A 45 19.70 25.05 -27.32
CA ASP A 45 18.79 23.93 -27.59
C ASP A 45 18.71 23.19 -26.22
N SER A 46 17.54 23.09 -25.56
CA SER A 46 17.36 22.24 -24.36
C SER A 46 15.90 22.10 -23.85
N GLN A 47 14.87 22.13 -24.72
CA GLN A 47 13.48 22.04 -24.24
C GLN A 47 12.56 21.13 -25.07
N ASN A 48 13.08 20.23 -25.89
CA ASN A 48 12.24 19.50 -26.85
C ASN A 48 12.20 17.97 -26.70
N GLU A 49 12.65 17.39 -25.59
CA GLU A 49 12.50 15.95 -25.35
C GLU A 49 11.19 15.59 -24.59
N ASP A 50 10.74 16.45 -23.66
CA ASP A 50 9.55 16.20 -22.83
C ASP A 50 8.23 16.26 -23.59
N HIS A 51 8.22 16.94 -24.74
CA HIS A 51 7.01 17.16 -25.52
C HIS A 51 6.66 15.99 -26.46
N THR A 52 7.61 15.08 -26.67
CA THR A 52 7.50 13.97 -27.63
C THR A 52 6.83 12.74 -27.00
N MET A 53 7.15 12.45 -25.73
CA MET A 53 6.53 11.37 -24.95
C MET A 53 5.06 11.65 -24.60
N TRP A 54 4.71 12.92 -24.32
CA TRP A 54 3.34 13.34 -24.05
C TRP A 54 2.41 13.18 -25.26
N LYS A 55 2.98 13.33 -26.47
CA LYS A 55 2.23 13.16 -27.73
C LYS A 55 1.92 11.69 -28.03
N TYR A 56 2.80 10.78 -27.57
CA TYR A 56 2.58 9.34 -27.62
C TYR A 56 1.46 8.90 -26.66
N PHE A 57 1.45 9.44 -25.44
CA PHE A 57 0.41 9.15 -24.44
C PHE A 57 -0.96 9.76 -24.79
N ARG A 58 -1.01 10.96 -25.40
CA ARG A 58 -2.27 11.56 -25.90
C ARG A 58 -2.91 10.78 -27.06
N GLY A 59 -2.13 9.98 -27.79
CA GLY A 59 -2.64 9.16 -28.89
C GLY A 59 -3.36 7.89 -28.44
N LEU A 60 -3.16 7.45 -27.19
CA LEU A 60 -3.72 6.19 -26.68
C LEU A 60 -5.12 6.34 -26.04
N VAL A 61 -5.64 7.56 -25.92
CA VAL A 61 -6.96 7.85 -25.36
C VAL A 61 -7.62 8.87 -26.28
N PRO A 62 -8.50 8.47 -27.24
CA PRO A 62 -9.85 7.98 -26.89
C PRO A 62 -10.56 7.10 -27.96
N ARG A 63 -10.86 5.81 -27.68
CA ARG A 63 -11.93 5.07 -28.42
C ARG A 63 -12.77 4.08 -27.60
N VAL A 64 -12.45 3.83 -26.33
CA VAL A 64 -13.20 2.85 -25.50
C VAL A 64 -14.26 3.50 -24.60
N PHE A 65 -14.21 4.82 -24.38
CA PHE A 65 -15.01 5.50 -23.35
C PHE A 65 -16.28 6.22 -23.85
N ARG A 66 -16.79 5.93 -25.06
CA ARG A 66 -17.99 6.61 -25.59
C ARG A 66 -19.36 5.98 -25.28
N PRO A 67 -19.52 4.71 -24.87
CA PRO A 67 -20.83 4.22 -24.43
C PRO A 67 -21.09 4.40 -22.91
N ILE A 68 -20.15 4.94 -22.12
CA ILE A 68 -20.25 5.07 -20.65
C ILE A 68 -20.72 6.48 -20.27
N VAL A 69 -21.79 6.97 -20.90
CA VAL A 69 -22.47 8.21 -20.48
C VAL A 69 -23.96 7.97 -20.21
N HIS A 70 -24.49 6.77 -20.49
CA HIS A 70 -25.90 6.42 -20.26
C HIS A 70 -26.13 5.33 -19.19
N ALA A 71 -25.10 4.90 -18.47
CA ALA A 71 -25.22 3.89 -17.41
C ALA A 71 -24.87 4.42 -16.00
N THR A 72 -24.87 5.75 -15.82
CA THR A 72 -24.47 6.43 -14.57
C THR A 72 -25.65 6.96 -13.76
N THR A 73 -26.87 6.49 -13.99
CA THR A 73 -28.07 6.93 -13.24
C THR A 73 -28.43 6.07 -12.01
N SER A 74 -27.51 5.26 -11.47
CA SER A 74 -27.77 4.51 -10.22
C SER A 74 -26.57 4.33 -9.28
N ALA A 75 -25.48 5.08 -9.47
CA ALA A 75 -24.38 5.12 -8.51
C ALA A 75 -24.19 6.57 -8.06
N GLY A 76 -24.70 6.88 -6.87
CA GLY A 76 -24.72 8.21 -6.26
C GLY A 76 -23.35 8.84 -6.10
N CYS A 77 -22.88 9.48 -7.16
CA CYS A 77 -21.86 10.51 -7.12
C CYS A 77 -22.47 11.72 -7.82
N LEU A 78 -22.89 12.70 -7.00
CA LEU A 78 -23.62 13.93 -7.34
C LEU A 78 -25.14 13.77 -7.41
N ASP A 79 -25.80 13.81 -6.24
CA ASP A 79 -27.21 14.25 -6.19
C ASP A 79 -27.42 15.20 -5.01
N PRO A 80 -27.56 16.53 -5.24
CA PRO A 80 -27.86 17.49 -4.19
C PRO A 80 -29.36 17.84 -4.10
N MET A 81 -30.28 17.07 -4.68
CA MET A 81 -31.72 17.28 -4.53
C MET A 81 -32.47 15.95 -4.55
N TRP A 82 -33.12 15.60 -3.43
CA TRP A 82 -34.39 14.86 -3.28
C TRP A 82 -34.44 14.27 -1.87
N VAL A 83 -34.85 15.10 -0.91
CA VAL A 83 -35.38 14.66 0.38
C VAL A 83 -36.90 14.71 0.27
N CYS A 84 -37.53 13.55 0.16
CA CYS A 84 -38.89 13.34 0.62
C CYS A 84 -38.89 12.01 1.39
N HIS A 85 -38.96 12.11 2.71
CA HIS A 85 -39.28 10.99 3.59
C HIS A 85 -40.77 10.68 3.41
N ASP A 86 -41.09 9.49 2.93
CA ASP A 86 -42.38 8.86 3.24
C ASP A 86 -42.14 7.85 4.36
N VAL A 87 -42.77 8.13 5.50
CA VAL A 87 -42.88 7.27 6.67
C VAL A 87 -43.85 6.14 6.29
N VAL A 88 -43.40 4.89 6.36
CA VAL A 88 -44.32 3.74 6.27
C VAL A 88 -44.58 3.27 7.69
N GLU A 89 -45.82 3.45 8.14
CA GLU A 89 -46.36 2.99 9.41
C GLU A 89 -46.49 1.46 9.49
N ASP A 90 -46.47 0.99 10.74
CA ASP A 90 -46.49 -0.39 11.21
C ASP A 90 -47.61 -1.26 10.62
N ALA A 91 -47.27 -2.51 10.29
CA ALA A 91 -48.25 -3.57 10.08
C ALA A 91 -47.88 -4.80 10.91
N HIS A 92 -48.86 -5.20 11.71
CA HIS A 92 -48.90 -6.18 12.78
C HIS A 92 -48.30 -7.58 12.48
N GLU A 93 -47.76 -8.15 13.56
CA GLU A 93 -47.36 -9.53 13.76
C GLU A 93 -48.55 -10.50 13.63
N ASP A 94 -48.33 -11.61 12.92
CA ASP A 94 -49.07 -12.87 13.10
C ASP A 94 -48.05 -14.01 13.22
N GLU A 95 -48.16 -14.77 14.31
CA GLU A 95 -47.31 -15.89 14.70
C GLU A 95 -47.54 -17.18 13.88
N ASP A 96 -46.52 -18.05 13.94
CA ASP A 96 -46.56 -19.51 13.77
C ASP A 96 -46.71 -20.13 12.37
N ALA A 97 -45.58 -20.13 11.64
CA ALA A 97 -45.22 -21.24 10.77
C ALA A 97 -43.73 -21.58 10.93
N VAL A 98 -43.41 -22.52 11.83
CA VAL A 98 -42.07 -23.12 11.90
C VAL A 98 -41.87 -24.00 10.67
N VAL A 99 -41.39 -23.39 9.59
CA VAL A 99 -40.80 -24.13 8.47
C VAL A 99 -39.47 -24.69 8.98
N SER A 100 -39.43 -25.99 9.28
CA SER A 100 -38.17 -26.67 9.57
C SER A 100 -37.35 -26.72 8.28
N ILE A 101 -36.52 -25.70 8.06
CA ILE A 101 -35.51 -25.70 7.01
C ILE A 101 -34.60 -26.91 7.30
N PRO A 102 -34.47 -27.89 6.38
CA PRO A 102 -33.52 -28.98 6.57
C PRO A 102 -32.14 -28.39 6.82
N ARG A 103 -31.52 -28.77 7.94
CA ARG A 103 -30.13 -28.36 8.21
C ARG A 103 -29.28 -28.79 7.00
N PRO A 104 -28.48 -27.89 6.41
CA PRO A 104 -27.60 -28.29 5.33
C PRO A 104 -26.75 -29.46 5.82
N LEU A 105 -26.66 -30.51 5.01
CA LEU A 105 -25.80 -31.68 5.26
C LEU A 105 -24.41 -31.16 5.66
N SER A 106 -23.89 -31.63 6.80
CA SER A 106 -22.55 -31.24 7.28
C SER A 106 -21.56 -31.45 6.15
N ARG A 107 -20.94 -30.36 5.67
CA ARG A 107 -19.93 -30.45 4.63
C ARG A 107 -18.76 -31.27 5.16
N ILE A 108 -18.32 -32.27 4.41
CA ILE A 108 -17.05 -32.95 4.71
C ILE A 108 -15.95 -31.88 4.60
N ARG A 109 -15.30 -31.58 5.73
CA ARG A 109 -14.20 -30.62 5.79
C ARG A 109 -12.96 -31.23 5.12
N ASN A 110 -12.21 -30.40 4.40
CA ASN A 110 -10.91 -30.83 3.91
C ASN A 110 -9.93 -30.81 5.09
N ILE A 111 -9.09 -31.84 5.20
CA ILE A 111 -8.05 -31.92 6.22
C ILE A 111 -6.72 -31.58 5.54
N PRO A 112 -5.93 -30.62 6.06
CA PRO A 112 -4.62 -30.32 5.52
C PRO A 112 -3.71 -31.56 5.55
N SER A 113 -2.84 -31.70 4.54
CA SER A 113 -1.93 -32.85 4.44
C SER A 113 -0.75 -32.80 5.40
N HIS A 114 -0.44 -31.63 5.95
CA HIS A 114 0.70 -31.39 6.85
C HIS A 114 0.29 -31.56 8.32
N VAL A 115 1.25 -31.85 9.18
CA VAL A 115 0.99 -32.11 10.60
C VAL A 115 0.77 -30.80 11.34
N ARG A 116 -0.19 -30.75 12.27
CA ARG A 116 -0.38 -29.59 13.15
C ARG A 116 0.91 -29.30 13.92
N GLY A 117 1.30 -28.03 14.00
CA GLY A 117 2.56 -27.61 14.62
C GLY A 117 3.73 -27.45 13.65
N GLU A 118 3.58 -27.86 12.38
CA GLU A 118 4.56 -27.53 11.35
C GLU A 118 4.40 -26.07 10.90
N PRO A 119 5.51 -25.37 10.56
CA PRO A 119 5.43 -23.99 10.09
C PRO A 119 4.55 -23.88 8.84
N ILE A 120 3.72 -22.85 8.80
CA ILE A 120 2.88 -22.49 7.64
C ILE A 120 3.14 -21.05 7.22
N GLN A 121 2.89 -20.74 5.96
CA GLN A 121 3.12 -19.41 5.41
C GLN A 121 1.83 -18.80 4.89
N ILE A 122 1.49 -17.62 5.40
CA ILE A 122 0.31 -16.88 4.96
C ILE A 122 0.76 -15.54 4.37
N GLY A 123 0.58 -15.40 3.07
CA GLY A 123 0.92 -14.19 2.34
C GLY A 123 -0.29 -13.37 1.93
N PHE A 124 -0.07 -12.09 1.71
CA PHE A 124 -1.05 -11.18 1.12
C PHE A 124 -0.41 -10.39 -0.02
N GLY A 125 -0.99 -10.52 -1.22
CA GLY A 125 -0.55 -9.80 -2.39
C GLY A 125 -0.90 -8.31 -2.34
N GLY A 126 -0.28 -7.54 -3.21
CA GLY A 126 -0.54 -6.12 -3.40
C GLY A 126 -1.96 -5.85 -3.85
N CYS A 127 -2.59 -4.88 -3.19
CA CYS A 127 -4.03 -4.58 -3.35
C CYS A 127 -4.37 -3.08 -3.36
N GLY A 128 -3.39 -2.19 -3.20
CA GLY A 128 -3.61 -0.74 -3.15
C GLY A 128 -4.69 -0.35 -2.14
N GLY A 129 -5.61 0.52 -2.53
CA GLY A 129 -6.76 0.95 -1.75
C GLY A 129 -7.80 -0.13 -1.44
N PHE A 130 -7.69 -1.31 -2.05
CA PHE A 130 -8.59 -2.43 -1.83
C PHE A 130 -8.15 -3.37 -0.69
N TYR A 131 -7.17 -2.95 0.13
CA TYR A 131 -6.66 -3.74 1.26
C TYR A 131 -7.69 -4.04 2.35
N ASN A 132 -8.76 -3.22 2.47
CA ASN A 132 -9.85 -3.48 3.42
C ASN A 132 -10.54 -4.81 3.12
N TYR A 133 -10.61 -5.21 1.85
CA TYR A 133 -11.09 -6.53 1.48
C TYR A 133 -10.19 -7.65 2.02
N LEU A 134 -8.87 -7.49 1.93
CA LEU A 134 -7.94 -8.50 2.48
C LEU A 134 -7.93 -8.51 4.01
N LEU A 135 -8.23 -7.39 4.68
CA LEU A 135 -8.53 -7.38 6.12
C LEU A 135 -9.79 -8.20 6.44
N GLY A 136 -10.83 -8.10 5.60
CA GLY A 136 -12.02 -8.94 5.72
C GLY A 136 -11.69 -10.44 5.60
N VAL A 137 -10.90 -10.81 4.59
CA VAL A 137 -10.42 -12.21 4.42
C VAL A 137 -9.61 -12.65 5.64
N ALA A 138 -8.64 -11.83 6.07
CA ALA A 138 -7.78 -12.11 7.22
C ALA A 138 -8.58 -12.30 8.51
N SER A 139 -9.69 -11.57 8.70
CA SER A 139 -10.54 -11.73 9.89
C SER A 139 -11.20 -13.11 9.96
N ILE A 140 -11.70 -13.64 8.84
CA ILE A 140 -12.25 -15.02 8.79
C ILE A 140 -11.16 -16.06 8.99
N VAL A 141 -10.00 -15.85 8.37
CA VAL A 141 -8.85 -16.73 8.54
C VAL A 141 -8.42 -16.80 10.01
N GLN A 142 -8.31 -15.66 10.67
CA GLN A 142 -7.98 -15.58 12.10
C GLN A 142 -9.08 -16.17 12.98
N GLU A 143 -10.35 -15.99 12.65
CA GLU A 143 -11.45 -16.49 13.47
C GLU A 143 -11.49 -18.02 13.48
N ARG A 144 -11.30 -18.67 12.32
CA ARG A 144 -11.55 -20.10 12.11
C ARG A 144 -10.32 -21.00 12.21
N PHE A 145 -9.15 -20.50 11.84
CA PHE A 145 -7.96 -21.35 11.70
C PHE A 145 -6.93 -21.08 12.80
N ASP A 146 -6.16 -22.11 13.13
CA ASP A 146 -5.01 -22.03 14.01
C ASP A 146 -3.82 -21.43 13.24
N LEU A 147 -3.36 -20.27 13.70
CA LEU A 147 -2.27 -19.49 13.08
C LEU A 147 -1.02 -19.44 13.97
N THR A 148 -0.93 -20.30 14.99
CA THR A 148 0.13 -20.25 16.00
C THR A 148 1.53 -20.34 15.38
N ASP A 149 1.72 -21.28 14.45
CA ASP A 149 3.00 -21.53 13.77
C ASP A 149 3.11 -20.84 12.41
N ALA A 150 2.26 -19.84 12.16
CA ALA A 150 2.27 -19.09 10.92
C ALA A 150 3.35 -18.01 10.88
N VAL A 151 4.06 -17.96 9.75
CA VAL A 151 4.77 -16.76 9.31
C VAL A 151 3.91 -16.00 8.30
N PHE A 152 3.97 -14.67 8.38
CA PHE A 152 3.14 -13.79 7.60
C PHE A 152 3.98 -12.96 6.65
N SER A 153 3.49 -12.74 5.44
CA SER A 153 4.19 -11.96 4.45
C SER A 153 3.24 -11.04 3.67
N GLY A 154 3.77 -9.92 3.20
CA GLY A 154 2.99 -8.94 2.45
C GLY A 154 3.78 -8.25 1.35
N ALA A 155 3.08 -7.92 0.28
CA ALA A 155 3.52 -6.98 -0.75
C ALA A 155 2.55 -5.80 -0.82
N SER A 156 3.08 -4.58 -0.97
CA SER A 156 2.28 -3.34 -1.03
C SER A 156 1.31 -3.24 0.15
N ALA A 157 0.08 -2.81 -0.09
CA ALA A 157 -0.96 -2.74 0.93
C ALA A 157 -1.38 -4.11 1.52
N GLY A 158 -0.94 -5.24 0.93
CA GLY A 158 -1.06 -6.57 1.55
C GLY A 158 -0.26 -6.68 2.86
N CYS A 159 0.71 -5.80 3.10
CA CYS A 159 1.44 -5.75 4.37
C CYS A 159 0.54 -5.46 5.58
N PHE A 160 -0.59 -4.77 5.43
CA PHE A 160 -1.47 -4.42 6.56
C PHE A 160 -2.15 -5.64 7.19
N PRO A 161 -2.91 -6.49 6.47
CA PRO A 161 -3.47 -7.70 7.05
C PRO A 161 -2.37 -8.65 7.56
N ALA A 162 -1.25 -8.79 6.86
CA ALA A 162 -0.11 -9.59 7.31
C ALA A 162 0.45 -9.11 8.66
N LEU A 163 0.65 -7.81 8.82
CA LEU A 163 1.13 -7.21 10.07
C LEU A 163 0.16 -7.48 11.23
N VAL A 164 -1.15 -7.27 11.03
CA VAL A 164 -2.16 -7.43 12.09
C VAL A 164 -2.20 -8.88 12.58
N LEU A 165 -2.16 -9.85 11.67
CA LEU A 165 -2.08 -11.27 12.01
C LEU A 165 -0.76 -11.62 12.70
N ALA A 166 0.37 -11.08 12.23
CA ALA A 166 1.68 -11.34 12.83
C ALA A 166 1.77 -10.84 14.28
N MET A 167 1.13 -9.70 14.58
CA MET A 167 1.00 -9.15 15.93
C MET A 167 0.01 -9.93 16.82
N ASN A 168 -0.70 -10.91 16.25
CA ASN A 168 -1.80 -11.62 16.92
C ASN A 168 -2.87 -10.67 17.49
N LYS A 169 -3.17 -9.57 16.77
CA LYS A 169 -4.25 -8.64 17.12
C LYS A 169 -5.54 -9.07 16.43
N ASN A 170 -6.68 -8.88 17.10
CA ASN A 170 -7.98 -9.14 16.49
C ASN A 170 -8.17 -8.25 15.25
N VAL A 171 -8.30 -8.87 14.07
CA VAL A 171 -8.40 -8.16 12.79
C VAL A 171 -9.69 -7.36 12.68
N ASN A 172 -10.79 -7.87 13.24
CA ASN A 172 -12.09 -7.23 13.24
C ASN A 172 -12.07 -5.94 14.07
N ASP A 173 -11.53 -6.01 15.30
CA ASP A 173 -11.35 -4.85 16.18
C ASP A 173 -10.39 -3.82 15.57
N PHE A 174 -9.28 -4.28 14.97
CA PHE A 174 -8.34 -3.41 14.27
C PHE A 174 -9.03 -2.68 13.12
N PHE A 175 -9.85 -3.39 12.34
CA PHE A 175 -10.56 -2.81 11.21
C PHE A 175 -11.55 -1.73 11.67
N HIS A 176 -12.47 -2.04 12.58
CA HIS A 176 -13.49 -1.08 13.01
C HIS A 176 -12.93 0.05 13.89
N GLY A 177 -11.81 -0.18 14.57
CA GLY A 177 -11.12 0.79 15.41
C GLY A 177 -10.07 1.59 14.65
N ALA A 178 -8.83 1.10 14.66
CA ALA A 178 -7.65 1.81 14.18
C ALA A 178 -7.75 2.17 12.69
N ASN A 179 -8.19 1.24 11.86
CA ASN A 179 -8.26 1.41 10.40
C ASN A 179 -9.36 2.39 9.98
N LEU A 180 -10.59 2.25 10.48
CA LEU A 180 -11.64 3.24 10.19
C LEU A 180 -11.31 4.62 10.76
N THR A 181 -10.56 4.70 11.87
CA THR A 181 -10.05 5.99 12.39
C THR A 181 -9.09 6.64 11.39
N LEU A 182 -8.11 5.90 10.87
CA LEU A 182 -7.20 6.38 9.81
C LEU A 182 -7.99 6.92 8.60
N ILE A 183 -8.97 6.15 8.13
CA ILE A 183 -9.77 6.50 6.95
C ILE A 183 -10.56 7.79 7.19
N ARG A 184 -11.20 7.94 8.36
CA ARG A 184 -11.93 9.14 8.76
C ARG A 184 -11.02 10.36 8.94
N ASP A 185 -9.82 10.17 9.45
CA ASP A 185 -8.86 11.26 9.62
C ASP A 185 -8.26 11.71 8.29
N ALA A 186 -8.05 10.79 7.34
CA ALA A 186 -7.69 11.12 5.97
C ALA A 186 -8.83 11.85 5.23
N ASP A 187 -10.09 11.50 5.48
CA ASP A 187 -11.26 12.15 4.86
C ASP A 187 -11.40 13.62 5.23
N LYS A 188 -10.98 13.97 6.46
CA LYS A 188 -10.96 15.37 6.94
C LYS A 188 -9.87 16.23 6.29
N LYS A 189 -8.94 15.64 5.54
CA LYS A 189 -7.83 16.36 4.90
C LYS A 189 -8.24 16.91 3.53
N THR A 190 -7.57 17.97 3.12
CA THR A 190 -7.73 18.56 1.79
C THR A 190 -7.47 17.54 0.68
N PHE A 191 -8.22 17.61 -0.42
CA PHE A 191 -8.13 16.64 -1.54
C PHE A 191 -8.33 15.17 -1.11
N MET A 192 -9.24 14.92 -0.16
CA MET A 192 -9.56 13.56 0.32
C MET A 192 -8.31 12.83 0.82
N GLY A 193 -7.41 13.56 1.48
CA GLY A 193 -6.19 13.00 2.07
C GLY A 193 -5.19 12.38 1.10
N TRP A 194 -5.31 12.59 -0.22
CA TRP A 194 -4.43 11.94 -1.21
C TRP A 194 -2.93 12.19 -0.96
N ARG A 195 -2.56 13.41 -0.56
CA ARG A 195 -1.16 13.76 -0.19
C ARG A 195 -0.78 13.31 1.22
N ASP A 196 -1.76 13.24 2.10
CA ASP A 196 -1.59 12.95 3.53
C ASP A 196 -1.69 11.46 3.84
N TRP A 197 -2.10 10.63 2.88
CA TRP A 197 -2.33 9.20 3.08
C TRP A 197 -1.10 8.50 3.64
N ILE A 198 0.06 8.60 2.98
CA ILE A 198 1.28 7.92 3.44
C ILE A 198 1.73 8.41 4.83
N PRO A 199 1.83 9.72 5.12
CA PRO A 199 2.12 10.20 6.47
C PRO A 199 1.12 9.74 7.54
N LEU A 200 -0.19 9.78 7.25
CA LEU A 200 -1.22 9.34 8.18
C LEU A 200 -1.15 7.84 8.39
N THR A 201 -1.01 7.04 7.34
CA THR A 201 -0.84 5.60 7.44
C THR A 201 0.38 5.27 8.30
N LYS A 202 1.50 5.98 8.14
CA LYS A 202 2.68 5.81 9.00
C LYS A 202 2.33 6.06 10.46
N GLN A 203 1.77 7.24 10.75
CA GLN A 203 1.41 7.66 12.11
C GLN A 203 0.44 6.69 12.78
N HIS A 204 -0.65 6.33 12.10
CA HIS A 204 -1.66 5.44 12.64
C HIS A 204 -1.13 4.01 12.82
N THR A 205 -0.29 3.51 11.90
CA THR A 205 0.33 2.18 12.05
C THR A 205 1.23 2.14 13.27
N LEU A 206 2.13 3.13 13.43
CA LEU A 206 3.03 3.22 14.59
C LEU A 206 2.27 3.32 15.91
N ALA A 207 1.16 4.06 15.95
CA ALA A 207 0.31 4.16 17.13
C ALA A 207 -0.33 2.84 17.57
N GLN A 208 -0.31 1.81 16.72
CA GLN A 208 -0.78 0.46 17.05
C GLN A 208 0.34 -0.48 17.50
N LEU A 209 1.61 -0.04 17.55
CA LEU A 209 2.73 -0.90 17.90
C LEU A 209 3.19 -0.66 19.33
N GLU A 210 3.45 -1.75 20.06
CA GLU A 210 4.17 -1.69 21.32
C GLU A 210 5.66 -1.41 21.06
N PRO A 211 6.42 -0.86 22.01
CA PRO A 211 7.82 -0.49 21.80
C PRO A 211 8.72 -1.64 21.31
N ASP A 212 8.37 -2.88 21.61
CA ASP A 212 9.12 -4.10 21.26
C ASP A 212 8.48 -4.94 20.14
N THR A 213 7.44 -4.44 19.46
CA THR A 213 6.76 -5.20 18.40
C THR A 213 7.71 -5.65 17.31
N TYR A 214 8.62 -4.79 16.85
CA TYR A 214 9.62 -5.15 15.84
C TYR A 214 10.48 -6.37 16.24
N LEU A 215 10.79 -6.55 17.54
CA LEU A 215 11.53 -7.73 17.99
C LEU A 215 10.68 -8.99 17.91
N LYS A 216 9.40 -8.90 18.32
CA LYS A 216 8.44 -10.01 18.29
C LYS A 216 8.11 -10.47 16.87
N LEU A 217 8.26 -9.57 15.89
CA LEU A 217 7.96 -9.84 14.49
C LEU A 217 9.18 -10.22 13.65
N ASP A 218 10.38 -10.26 14.24
CA ASP A 218 11.58 -10.78 13.56
C ASP A 218 11.32 -12.23 13.12
N LYS A 219 11.57 -12.52 11.83
CA LYS A 219 11.34 -13.85 11.20
C LYS A 219 9.89 -14.35 11.22
N LYS A 220 8.94 -13.55 11.72
CA LYS A 220 7.50 -13.85 11.72
C LYS A 220 6.74 -12.98 10.72
N PHE A 221 7.20 -11.77 10.45
CA PHE A 221 6.64 -10.88 9.42
C PHE A 221 7.67 -10.61 8.32
N TYR A 222 7.24 -10.69 7.07
CA TYR A 222 8.08 -10.48 5.88
C TYR A 222 7.46 -9.43 4.97
N CYS A 223 8.28 -8.51 4.47
CA CYS A 223 7.85 -7.45 3.58
C CYS A 223 8.61 -7.53 2.26
N SER A 224 7.87 -7.63 1.15
CA SER A 224 8.42 -7.66 -0.22
C SER A 224 8.73 -6.25 -0.69
N ILE A 225 9.96 -5.97 -1.14
CA ILE A 225 10.34 -4.70 -1.77
C ILE A 225 11.15 -4.96 -3.04
N THR A 226 11.02 -4.08 -4.03
CA THR A 226 11.72 -4.22 -5.31
C THR A 226 12.89 -3.24 -5.38
N ARG A 227 14.13 -3.74 -5.43
CA ARG A 227 15.33 -2.89 -5.48
C ARG A 227 15.53 -2.29 -6.86
N VAL A 228 15.97 -1.04 -6.92
CA VAL A 228 16.34 -0.34 -8.17
C VAL A 228 17.83 -0.02 -8.14
N PRO A 229 18.58 -0.22 -9.26
CA PRO A 229 18.09 -0.56 -10.60
C PRO A 229 18.01 -2.06 -10.93
N SER A 230 18.38 -2.98 -10.02
CA SER A 230 18.43 -4.41 -10.34
C SER A 230 17.06 -5.05 -10.61
N LEU A 231 15.97 -4.45 -10.12
CA LEU A 231 14.59 -4.98 -10.12
C LEU A 231 14.46 -6.34 -9.44
N GLU A 232 15.45 -6.71 -8.63
CA GLU A 232 15.43 -7.90 -7.79
C GLU A 232 14.54 -7.67 -6.57
N ASN A 233 13.91 -8.75 -6.11
CA ASN A 233 13.09 -8.73 -4.91
C ASN A 233 13.95 -8.91 -3.65
N GLU A 234 13.62 -8.17 -2.59
CA GLU A 234 14.13 -8.39 -1.25
C GLU A 234 12.94 -8.67 -0.31
N LEU A 235 12.97 -9.82 0.38
CA LEU A 235 12.04 -10.14 1.46
C LEU A 235 12.67 -9.76 2.80
N VAL A 236 12.28 -8.62 3.34
CA VAL A 236 12.83 -8.09 4.60
C VAL A 236 12.04 -8.65 5.78
N THR A 237 12.72 -9.15 6.81
CA THR A 237 12.07 -9.71 8.02
C THR A 237 12.74 -9.32 9.35
N SER A 238 13.88 -8.64 9.29
CA SER A 238 14.59 -8.17 10.47
C SER A 238 14.59 -6.66 10.51
N TRP A 239 14.33 -6.12 11.70
CA TRP A 239 13.95 -4.73 11.91
C TRP A 239 14.87 -4.05 12.93
N ARG A 240 15.23 -2.79 12.69
CA ARG A 240 16.02 -2.00 13.65
C ARG A 240 15.17 -1.46 14.80
N ASP A 241 13.95 -1.07 14.47
CA ASP A 241 12.91 -0.57 15.35
C ASP A 241 11.56 -0.63 14.61
N ASN A 242 10.48 -0.19 15.27
CA ASN A 242 9.14 -0.10 14.65
C ASN A 242 9.11 0.88 13.46
N GLU A 243 9.90 1.96 13.50
CA GLU A 243 9.97 2.96 12.44
C GLU A 243 10.51 2.36 11.15
N ASP A 244 11.62 1.62 11.24
CA ASP A 244 12.26 0.90 10.15
C ASP A 244 11.35 -0.18 9.56
N MET A 245 10.59 -0.89 10.39
CA MET A 245 9.59 -1.87 9.92
C MET A 245 8.46 -1.19 9.14
N VAL A 246 7.84 -0.14 9.70
CA VAL A 246 6.75 0.60 9.03
C VAL A 246 7.28 1.30 7.78
N ASP A 247 8.50 1.83 7.80
CA ASP A 247 9.14 2.36 6.61
C ASP A 247 9.41 1.27 5.56
N CYS A 248 9.70 0.03 5.94
CA CYS A 248 9.76 -1.04 4.96
C CYS A 248 8.39 -1.28 4.29
N MET A 249 7.31 -1.34 5.08
CA MET A 249 5.94 -1.53 4.56
C MET A 249 5.53 -0.41 3.60
N LEU A 250 5.80 0.85 3.96
CA LEU A 250 5.49 1.99 3.09
C LEU A 250 6.37 2.00 1.83
N THR A 251 7.56 1.41 1.88
CA THR A 251 8.42 1.22 0.69
C THR A 251 7.82 0.16 -0.22
N SER A 252 7.29 -0.91 0.37
CA SER A 252 6.59 -1.96 -0.35
C SER A 252 5.34 -1.46 -1.06
N GLY A 253 4.64 -0.46 -0.51
CA GLY A 253 3.47 0.19 -1.12
C GLY A 253 3.77 1.46 -1.92
N HIS A 254 5.03 1.69 -2.29
CA HIS A 254 5.44 2.92 -2.96
C HIS A 254 5.09 2.90 -4.45
N VAL A 255 3.84 3.27 -4.75
CA VAL A 255 3.37 3.45 -6.13
C VAL A 255 3.59 4.91 -6.55
N PRO A 256 4.18 5.19 -7.73
CA PRO A 256 4.45 6.55 -8.21
C PRO A 256 3.24 7.49 -8.26
N LEU A 257 2.02 6.96 -8.19
CA LEU A 257 0.80 7.76 -8.17
C LEU A 257 0.60 8.48 -6.82
N TYR A 258 1.13 7.97 -5.70
CA TYR A 258 0.87 8.52 -4.36
C TYR A 258 2.03 9.34 -3.79
N HIS A 259 3.13 9.47 -4.52
CA HIS A 259 4.33 10.15 -4.05
C HIS A 259 4.99 10.98 -5.15
N PRO A 260 5.52 12.19 -4.86
CA PRO A 260 6.20 13.01 -5.87
C PRO A 260 7.48 12.35 -6.41
N ASP A 261 8.17 11.58 -5.58
CA ASP A 261 9.35 10.82 -5.97
C ASP A 261 8.97 9.42 -6.48
N TYR A 262 9.46 9.04 -7.66
CA TYR A 262 9.26 7.70 -8.25
C TYR A 262 9.94 6.57 -7.47
N LEU A 263 10.95 6.88 -6.65
CA LEU A 263 11.77 5.93 -5.91
C LEU A 263 11.80 6.29 -4.42
N ARG A 264 11.67 5.29 -3.55
CA ARG A 264 11.82 5.46 -2.10
C ARG A 264 13.21 5.03 -1.64
N THR A 265 13.80 5.80 -0.72
CA THR A 265 15.09 5.44 -0.10
C THR A 265 14.81 4.63 1.15
N PHE A 266 15.35 3.42 1.23
CA PHE A 266 15.27 2.57 2.42
C PHE A 266 16.65 1.96 2.68
N ARG A 267 17.16 2.06 3.92
CA ARG A 267 18.49 1.55 4.31
C ARG A 267 19.64 1.87 3.33
N GLY A 268 19.62 3.08 2.75
CA GLY A 268 20.65 3.56 1.82
C GLY A 268 20.49 3.11 0.35
N ASN A 269 19.53 2.24 0.04
CA ASN A 269 19.22 1.81 -1.33
C ASN A 269 17.91 2.43 -1.84
N LYS A 270 17.66 2.31 -3.15
CA LYS A 270 16.44 2.80 -3.80
C LYS A 270 15.50 1.64 -4.13
N TYR A 271 14.21 1.86 -3.92
CA TYR A 271 13.18 0.83 -4.08
C TYR A 271 11.90 1.39 -4.71
N ILE A 272 11.09 0.48 -5.25
CA ILE A 272 9.70 0.67 -5.67
C ILE A 272 8.81 -0.41 -5.04
N ASP A 273 7.51 -0.35 -5.32
CA ASP A 273 6.51 -1.31 -4.82
C ASP A 273 6.96 -2.77 -4.97
N GLY A 274 6.78 -3.56 -3.91
CA GLY A 274 7.21 -4.96 -3.84
C GLY A 274 6.50 -5.87 -4.83
N SER A 275 5.25 -5.55 -5.15
CA SER A 275 4.41 -6.30 -6.09
C SER A 275 4.98 -6.30 -7.51
N MET A 276 5.92 -5.39 -7.81
CA MET A 276 6.59 -5.29 -9.12
C MET A 276 7.55 -6.45 -9.38
N SER A 277 8.19 -6.99 -8.34
CA SER A 277 9.14 -8.11 -8.46
C SER A 277 8.63 -9.40 -7.81
N ASN A 278 7.87 -9.31 -6.72
CA ASN A 278 7.28 -10.46 -6.05
C ASN A 278 5.98 -10.09 -5.35
N ASN A 279 4.87 -10.47 -5.99
CA ASN A 279 3.53 -10.30 -5.44
C ASN A 279 3.02 -11.54 -4.69
N ASP A 280 3.80 -12.64 -4.68
CA ASP A 280 3.53 -13.89 -3.99
C ASP A 280 4.64 -14.16 -2.95
N PRO A 281 4.76 -13.32 -1.91
CA PRO A 281 5.91 -13.38 -1.02
C PRO A 281 5.90 -14.65 -0.16
N MET A 282 6.65 -15.68 -0.54
CA MET A 282 6.74 -16.98 0.17
C MET A 282 8.15 -17.18 0.76
N PRO A 283 8.43 -16.70 1.99
CA PRO A 283 9.79 -16.65 2.54
C PRO A 283 10.46 -18.00 2.79
N LEU A 284 9.69 -19.06 3.03
CA LEU A 284 10.17 -20.43 3.25
C LEU A 284 10.07 -21.29 1.98
N GLY A 285 9.64 -20.73 0.84
CA GLY A 285 9.47 -21.45 -0.42
C GLY A 285 8.60 -22.71 -0.25
N ASN A 286 9.07 -23.84 -0.79
CA ASN A 286 8.36 -25.13 -0.75
C ASN A 286 8.57 -25.92 0.55
N VAL A 287 9.30 -25.38 1.54
CA VAL A 287 9.60 -26.09 2.79
C VAL A 287 8.37 -26.17 3.70
N ALA A 288 7.47 -25.20 3.60
CA ALA A 288 6.26 -25.10 4.41
C ALA A 288 5.04 -24.86 3.51
N PRO A 289 3.88 -25.44 3.82
CA PRO A 289 2.63 -25.12 3.14
C PRO A 289 2.39 -23.61 3.11
N SER A 290 1.95 -23.09 1.97
CA SER A 290 1.79 -21.66 1.77
C SER A 290 0.48 -21.31 1.09
N HIS A 291 -0.15 -20.23 1.52
CA HIS A 291 -1.26 -19.62 0.81
C HIS A 291 -1.03 -18.11 0.69
N VAL A 292 -1.17 -17.55 -0.52
CA VAL A 292 -1.14 -16.11 -0.74
C VAL A 292 -2.52 -15.63 -1.14
N PHE A 293 -3.12 -14.75 -0.34
CA PHE A 293 -4.41 -14.16 -0.62
C PHE A 293 -4.28 -12.98 -1.58
N HIS A 294 -5.06 -13.02 -2.67
CA HIS A 294 -5.13 -11.97 -3.67
C HIS A 294 -6.53 -11.39 -3.79
N PHE A 295 -6.62 -10.08 -3.97
CA PHE A 295 -7.89 -9.37 -3.93
C PHE A 295 -8.82 -9.64 -5.12
N TRP A 296 -8.27 -10.18 -6.22
CA TRP A 296 -9.00 -10.53 -7.44
C TRP A 296 -9.38 -12.01 -7.53
N LYS A 297 -9.09 -12.81 -6.50
CA LYS A 297 -9.26 -14.28 -6.56
C LYS A 297 -10.72 -14.70 -6.66
N TRP A 298 -11.59 -14.17 -5.81
CA TRP A 298 -12.98 -14.61 -5.67
C TRP A 298 -14.00 -13.64 -6.26
N ARG A 299 -13.58 -12.43 -6.64
CA ARG A 299 -14.46 -11.45 -7.25
C ARG A 299 -13.84 -10.73 -8.43
N LYS A 300 -14.71 -10.24 -9.30
CA LYS A 300 -14.33 -9.28 -10.35
C LYS A 300 -14.15 -7.90 -9.72
N ILE A 301 -12.98 -7.32 -9.92
CA ILE A 301 -12.60 -6.02 -9.37
C ILE A 301 -12.49 -5.01 -10.49
N LEU A 302 -13.07 -3.83 -10.30
CA LEU A 302 -12.88 -2.73 -11.23
C LEU A 302 -11.52 -2.07 -10.99
N PRO A 303 -10.76 -1.69 -12.04
CA PRO A 303 -9.39 -1.17 -11.87
C PRO A 303 -9.29 0.05 -10.93
N HIS A 304 -10.31 0.91 -10.91
CA HIS A 304 -10.31 2.10 -10.07
C HIS A 304 -10.47 1.80 -8.56
N TRP A 305 -10.86 0.58 -8.18
CA TRP A 305 -10.96 0.17 -6.77
C TRP A 305 -9.60 -0.04 -6.11
N ILE A 306 -8.54 -0.17 -6.92
CA ILE A 306 -7.15 -0.23 -6.45
C ILE A 306 -6.72 1.15 -5.92
N LEU A 307 -7.46 2.21 -6.22
CA LEU A 307 -7.16 3.53 -5.68
C LEU A 307 -7.61 3.65 -4.23
N VAL A 308 -6.74 4.23 -3.41
CA VAL A 308 -7.06 4.62 -2.03
C VAL A 308 -8.30 5.51 -2.01
N SER A 309 -9.22 5.19 -1.09
CA SER A 309 -10.44 5.94 -0.83
C SER A 309 -10.55 6.25 0.66
N THR A 310 -10.95 7.48 0.98
CA THR A 310 -11.21 7.92 2.36
C THR A 310 -12.66 7.70 2.79
N ASN A 311 -13.46 7.00 1.99
CA ASN A 311 -14.86 6.74 2.30
C ASN A 311 -14.99 5.52 3.25
N ALA A 312 -15.42 5.77 4.49
CA ALA A 312 -15.60 4.73 5.49
C ALA A 312 -16.68 3.70 5.14
N ASN A 313 -17.76 4.09 4.46
CA ASN A 313 -18.80 3.13 4.02
C ASN A 313 -18.24 2.18 2.97
N TRP A 314 -17.42 2.71 2.05
CA TRP A 314 -16.74 1.90 1.05
C TRP A 314 -15.74 0.93 1.69
N ALA A 315 -14.99 1.38 2.69
CA ALA A 315 -14.08 0.51 3.44
C ALA A 315 -14.84 -0.63 4.14
N ASN A 316 -15.96 -0.34 4.81
CA ASN A 316 -16.81 -1.36 5.44
C ASN A 316 -17.36 -2.34 4.39
N GLN A 317 -17.85 -1.83 3.25
CA GLN A 317 -18.35 -2.69 2.19
C GLN A 317 -17.29 -3.67 1.68
N GLN A 318 -16.05 -3.20 1.46
CA GLN A 318 -14.93 -4.05 1.06
C GLN A 318 -14.61 -5.11 2.11
N PHE A 319 -14.60 -4.74 3.40
CA PHE A 319 -14.34 -5.65 4.50
C PHE A 319 -15.39 -6.77 4.59
N GLU A 320 -16.67 -6.42 4.56
CA GLU A 320 -17.77 -7.39 4.57
C GLU A 320 -17.73 -8.33 3.36
N TRP A 321 -17.41 -7.77 2.20
CA TRP A 321 -17.12 -8.53 1.00
C TRP A 321 -15.97 -9.54 1.21
N GLY A 322 -14.87 -9.12 1.82
CA GLY A 322 -13.75 -10.00 2.18
C GLY A 322 -14.17 -11.15 3.06
N ARG A 323 -14.98 -10.87 4.08
CA ARG A 323 -15.53 -11.88 4.98
C ARG A 323 -16.43 -12.87 4.25
N ALA A 324 -17.39 -12.37 3.48
CA ALA A 324 -18.36 -13.20 2.76
C ALA A 324 -17.68 -14.14 1.76
N ASP A 325 -16.72 -13.63 0.98
CA ASP A 325 -16.01 -14.45 0.01
C ASP A 325 -15.12 -15.49 0.71
N ALA A 326 -14.43 -15.15 1.80
CA ALA A 326 -13.63 -16.11 2.56
C ALA A 326 -14.49 -17.24 3.15
N LEU A 327 -15.67 -16.91 3.67
CA LEU A 327 -16.64 -17.91 4.17
C LEU A 327 -17.13 -18.83 3.05
N ALA A 328 -17.45 -18.29 1.88
CA ALA A 328 -17.88 -19.09 0.73
C ALA A 328 -16.77 -20.05 0.22
N HIS A 329 -15.50 -19.68 0.41
CA HIS A 329 -14.34 -20.41 -0.10
C HIS A 329 -13.49 -21.08 1.00
N LEU A 330 -14.07 -21.35 2.18
CA LEU A 330 -13.37 -22.06 3.26
C LEU A 330 -12.75 -23.39 2.79
N HIS A 331 -13.39 -24.08 1.83
CA HIS A 331 -12.87 -25.33 1.27
C HIS A 331 -11.48 -25.20 0.64
N GLU A 332 -11.13 -24.05 0.08
CA GLU A 332 -9.78 -23.79 -0.46
C GLU A 332 -8.78 -23.59 0.67
N ILE A 333 -9.18 -22.86 1.72
CA ILE A 333 -8.31 -22.52 2.85
C ILE A 333 -8.04 -23.75 3.74
N GLU A 334 -9.06 -24.58 3.95
CA GLU A 334 -9.00 -25.84 4.70
C GLU A 334 -7.99 -26.86 4.14
N THR A 335 -7.59 -26.73 2.88
CA THR A 335 -6.54 -27.61 2.32
C THR A 335 -5.16 -27.28 2.90
N ILE A 336 -4.99 -26.10 3.51
CA ILE A 336 -3.71 -25.54 3.94
C ILE A 336 -3.71 -25.23 5.43
N LEU A 337 -4.84 -24.90 6.05
CA LEU A 337 -4.91 -24.48 7.44
C LEU A 337 -5.75 -25.42 8.29
N HIS A 338 -5.27 -25.72 9.49
CA HIS A 338 -6.02 -26.48 10.49
C HIS A 338 -7.02 -25.54 11.20
N TYR A 339 -8.23 -26.04 11.45
CA TYR A 339 -9.20 -25.34 12.30
C TYR A 339 -8.68 -25.19 13.73
N LYS A 340 -9.15 -24.19 14.46
CA LYS A 340 -8.93 -24.12 15.90
C LYS A 340 -9.61 -25.30 16.60
N ASP A 341 -9.06 -25.73 17.74
CA ASP A 341 -9.57 -26.88 18.48
C ASP A 341 -11.05 -26.74 18.91
N ASP A 342 -11.52 -25.51 19.12
CA ASP A 342 -12.91 -25.21 19.48
C ASP A 342 -13.89 -25.26 18.29
N ASP A 343 -13.37 -25.23 17.05
CA ASP A 343 -14.18 -25.32 15.83
C ASP A 343 -14.41 -26.77 15.38
N ASP A 344 -13.82 -27.76 16.07
CA ASP A 344 -13.99 -29.20 15.79
C ASP A 344 -15.34 -29.79 16.27
N GLU A 345 -16.24 -28.99 16.85
CA GLU A 345 -17.61 -29.45 17.11
C GLU A 345 -18.51 -29.38 15.86
N PRO A 346 -19.25 -30.47 15.56
CA PRO A 346 -19.99 -30.66 14.30
C PRO A 346 -21.29 -29.84 14.14
#